data_AF-A0A8H3DGH7-F1
#
_entry.id   AF-A0A8H3DGH7-F1
#
_cell.length_a   1.000
_cell.length_b   1.000
_cell.length_c   1.000
_cell.angle_alpha   90.00
_cell.angle_beta   90.00
_cell.angle_gamma   90.00
#
_symmetry.space_group_name_H-M   'P 1'
#
loop_
_entity.id
_entity.type
_entity.pdbx_description
1 polymer ?
#
loop_
_entity_poly.entity_id
_entity_poly.type
_entity_poly.pdbx_seq_one_letter_code
_entity_poly.pdbx_strand_id
1 'polypeptide(L)'
;EAINVWWICCGLDMAGSALNGLPASISPEEITTVWPRLLSEYEPGQITPNDEYSVESLFSPQLYPIVTDASQDNIKCLLAKACILMISSAKLATEYPFGSQAPNEWWVRFEQVDRSVNRFMETMPPVYLGQTNEELAYLITAHSGIYCAQVQLHSTLAEYEIAQAAQNSCQDNDFLGGVSYTRCTEACRAAALAAALVLHIDMSNMLLFISVAWMSVSEVLIRDIPRLWRRGKVVQAREKEHQLAIIEKCMERAAETYPPFSLQLKEIRWLKEQQPI
;
A
#
# COMPACT_ATOMS: atom_id res chain seq x y z
N GLU A 1 -10.91 -10.98 22.21
CA GLU A 1 -10.29 -12.05 21.38
C GLU A 1 -11.02 -12.43 20.10
N ALA A 2 -12.34 -12.71 20.08
CA ALA A 2 -13.01 -13.10 18.82
C ALA A 2 -12.85 -12.06 17.68
N ILE A 3 -12.95 -10.76 18.01
CA ILE A 3 -12.71 -9.64 17.08
C ILE A 3 -11.28 -9.70 16.51
N ASN A 4 -10.28 -9.91 17.37
CA ASN A 4 -8.87 -9.99 16.96
C ASN A 4 -8.63 -11.18 16.01
N VAL A 5 -9.19 -12.35 16.32
CA VAL A 5 -9.08 -13.54 15.47
C VAL A 5 -9.74 -13.30 14.11
N TRP A 6 -10.92 -12.68 14.11
CA TRP A 6 -11.63 -12.35 12.89
C TRP A 6 -10.80 -11.43 11.97
N TRP A 7 -10.18 -10.37 12.51
CA TRP A 7 -9.35 -9.45 11.73
C TRP A 7 -8.10 -10.12 11.16
N ILE A 8 -7.47 -11.04 11.90
CA ILE A 8 -6.33 -11.81 11.40
C ILE A 8 -6.75 -12.68 10.21
N CYS A 9 -7.84 -13.43 10.35
CA CYS A 9 -8.35 -14.29 9.27
C CYS A 9 -8.77 -13.47 8.05
N CYS A 10 -9.48 -12.36 8.27
CA CYS A 10 -9.94 -11.46 7.22
C CYS A 10 -8.77 -10.85 6.45
N GLY A 11 -7.76 -10.33 7.15
CA GLY A 11 -6.56 -9.79 6.51
C GLY A 11 -5.81 -10.85 5.69
N LEU A 12 -5.63 -12.06 6.24
CA LEU A 12 -4.94 -13.15 5.54
C LEU A 12 -5.67 -13.59 4.27
N ASP A 13 -7.00 -13.71 4.32
CA ASP A 13 -7.84 -14.01 3.16
C ASP A 13 -7.70 -12.91 2.11
N MET A 14 -7.87 -11.63 2.49
CA MET A 14 -7.78 -10.51 1.55
C MET A 14 -6.39 -10.39 0.90
N ALA A 15 -5.32 -10.42 1.70
CA ALA A 15 -3.96 -10.31 1.18
C ALA A 15 -3.57 -11.54 0.35
N GLY A 16 -3.95 -12.73 0.80
CA GLY A 16 -3.73 -13.97 0.06
C GLY A 16 -4.47 -13.98 -1.27
N SER A 17 -5.74 -13.57 -1.29
CA SER A 17 -6.54 -13.44 -2.51
C SER A 17 -5.94 -12.41 -3.46
N ALA A 18 -5.57 -11.23 -2.96
CA ALA A 18 -4.89 -10.19 -3.77
C ALA A 18 -3.58 -10.71 -4.38
N LEU A 19 -2.76 -11.43 -3.59
CA LEU A 19 -1.49 -11.99 -4.04
C LEU A 19 -1.66 -12.99 -5.20
N ASN A 20 -2.72 -13.79 -5.15
CA ASN A 20 -2.98 -14.86 -6.10
C ASN A 20 -3.92 -14.45 -7.25
N GLY A 21 -4.35 -13.19 -7.30
CA GLY A 21 -5.34 -12.72 -8.27
C GLY A 21 -6.71 -13.39 -8.13
N LEU A 22 -7.07 -13.80 -6.90
CA LEU A 22 -8.34 -14.44 -6.57
C LEU A 22 -9.26 -13.44 -5.86
N PRO A 23 -10.59 -13.63 -5.89
CA PRO A 23 -11.50 -12.84 -5.07
C PRO A 23 -11.33 -13.18 -3.59
N ALA A 24 -11.45 -12.18 -2.72
CA ALA A 24 -11.55 -12.37 -1.28
C ALA A 24 -12.93 -12.96 -0.91
N SER A 25 -12.99 -13.67 0.22
CA SER A 25 -14.22 -14.29 0.73
C SER A 25 -15.25 -13.27 1.21
N ILE A 26 -14.81 -12.07 1.58
CA ILE A 26 -15.64 -10.93 2.00
C ILE A 26 -15.08 -9.64 1.38
N SER A 27 -15.97 -8.75 0.94
CA SER A 27 -15.57 -7.43 0.45
C SER A 27 -15.41 -6.43 1.61
N PRO A 28 -14.54 -5.40 1.49
CA PRO A 28 -14.41 -4.38 2.53
C PRO A 28 -15.73 -3.71 2.94
N GLU A 29 -16.65 -3.53 2.00
CA GLU A 29 -17.94 -2.89 2.22
C GLU A 29 -18.93 -3.73 3.06
N GLU A 30 -18.73 -5.05 3.12
CA GLU A 30 -19.57 -5.97 3.90
C GLU A 30 -19.10 -6.12 5.35
N ILE A 31 -17.94 -5.54 5.69
CA ILE A 31 -17.35 -5.65 7.02
C ILE A 31 -18.05 -4.70 7.98
N THR A 32 -18.79 -5.30 8.90
CA THR A 32 -19.45 -4.60 10.01
C THR A 32 -18.74 -4.78 11.35
N THR A 33 -17.71 -5.63 11.39
CA THR A 33 -16.91 -5.89 12.59
C THR A 33 -16.15 -4.62 13.03
N VAL A 34 -16.20 -4.33 14.32
CA VAL A 34 -15.48 -3.20 14.93
C VAL A 34 -13.97 -3.40 14.89
N TRP A 35 -13.20 -2.30 14.96
CA TRP A 35 -11.73 -2.35 14.92
C TRP A 35 -11.11 -3.18 16.06
N PRO A 36 -9.97 -3.86 15.82
CA PRO A 36 -9.35 -4.71 16.81
C PRO A 36 -8.67 -3.90 17.93
N ARG A 37 -8.74 -4.43 19.16
CA ARG A 37 -8.19 -3.84 20.38
C ARG A 37 -7.31 -4.85 21.13
N LEU A 38 -6.34 -4.36 21.88
CA LEU A 38 -5.53 -5.19 22.77
C LEU A 38 -6.40 -5.71 23.91
N LEU A 39 -6.11 -6.93 24.39
CA LEU A 39 -6.87 -7.54 25.48
C LEU A 39 -6.85 -6.67 26.74
N SER A 40 -5.70 -6.06 27.03
CA SER A 40 -5.50 -5.13 28.14
C SER A 40 -6.41 -3.90 28.09
N GLU A 41 -6.91 -3.51 26.92
CA GLU A 41 -7.82 -2.38 26.78
C GLU A 41 -9.27 -2.74 27.15
N TYR A 42 -9.61 -4.03 27.23
CA TYR A 42 -10.91 -4.52 27.70
C TYR A 42 -10.95 -4.72 29.22
N GLU A 43 -9.79 -4.92 29.87
CA GLU A 43 -9.69 -5.17 31.32
C GLU A 43 -10.36 -4.10 32.20
N PRO A 44 -10.29 -2.79 31.88
CA PRO A 44 -10.95 -1.76 32.66
C PRO A 44 -12.49 -1.76 32.58
N GLY A 45 -13.07 -2.56 31.67
CA GLY A 45 -14.53 -2.61 31.45
C GLY A 45 -15.14 -1.33 30.88
N GLN A 46 -14.32 -0.44 30.32
CA GLN A 46 -14.77 0.83 29.74
C GLN A 46 -15.11 0.68 28.26
N ILE A 47 -16.29 1.18 27.87
CA ILE A 47 -16.68 1.34 26.47
C ILE A 47 -15.91 2.54 25.91
N THR A 48 -15.25 2.34 24.79
CA THR A 48 -14.52 3.37 24.06
C THR A 48 -15.23 3.69 22.73
N PRO A 49 -15.04 4.90 22.15
CA PRO A 49 -15.61 5.23 20.85
C PRO A 49 -15.25 4.22 19.75
N ASN A 50 -14.08 3.57 19.84
CA ASN A 50 -13.66 2.51 18.91
C ASN A 50 -14.55 1.27 18.92
N ASP A 51 -15.38 1.08 19.96
CA ASP A 51 -16.34 -0.03 20.03
C ASP A 51 -17.56 0.19 19.12
N GLU A 52 -17.66 1.33 18.45
CA GLU A 52 -18.76 1.67 17.54
C GLU A 52 -18.33 1.82 16.08
N TYR A 53 -17.01 1.82 15.79
CA TYR A 53 -16.48 2.12 14.47
C TYR A 53 -16.06 0.86 13.70
N SER A 54 -16.42 0.82 12.42
CA SER A 54 -16.10 -0.26 11.48
C SER A 54 -15.44 0.30 10.22
N VAL A 55 -15.33 -0.54 9.18
CA VAL A 55 -14.81 -0.14 7.85
C VAL A 55 -15.62 1.00 7.24
N GLU A 56 -16.95 1.00 7.40
CA GLU A 56 -17.81 2.08 6.89
C GLU A 56 -17.41 3.44 7.48
N SER A 57 -17.10 3.47 8.77
CA SER A 57 -16.71 4.70 9.47
C SER A 57 -15.39 5.29 8.96
N LEU A 58 -14.51 4.46 8.39
CA LEU A 58 -13.23 4.87 7.80
C LEU A 58 -13.41 5.74 6.54
N PHE A 59 -14.50 5.53 5.81
CA PHE A 59 -14.79 6.25 4.56
C PHE A 59 -15.91 7.28 4.72
N SER A 60 -16.58 7.32 5.87
CA SER A 60 -17.62 8.29 6.19
C SER A 60 -17.07 9.73 6.24
N PRO A 61 -17.67 10.71 5.54
CA PRO A 61 -17.24 12.12 5.61
C PRO A 61 -17.22 12.71 7.02
N GLN A 62 -18.09 12.23 7.92
CA GLN A 62 -18.21 12.75 9.27
C GLN A 62 -17.22 12.10 10.24
N LEU A 63 -16.92 10.81 10.03
CA LEU A 63 -16.14 10.02 10.99
C LEU A 63 -14.69 9.78 10.56
N TYR A 64 -14.35 9.95 9.27
CA TYR A 64 -12.98 9.68 8.78
C TYR A 64 -11.86 10.40 9.56
N PRO A 65 -12.00 11.67 10.02
CA PRO A 65 -10.88 12.34 10.69
C PRO A 65 -10.54 11.68 12.02
N ILE A 66 -11.54 11.04 12.66
CA ILE A 66 -11.43 10.37 13.94
C ILE A 66 -10.96 8.93 13.72
N VAL A 67 -11.65 8.20 12.83
CA VAL A 67 -11.43 6.76 12.64
C VAL A 67 -10.13 6.49 11.91
N THR A 68 -9.68 7.37 11.03
CA THR A 68 -8.44 7.19 10.29
C THR A 68 -7.21 7.72 11.02
N ASP A 69 -7.39 8.38 12.18
CA ASP A 69 -6.28 8.82 13.00
C ASP A 69 -5.57 7.63 13.65
N ALA A 70 -4.36 7.36 13.18
CA ALA A 70 -3.53 6.24 13.60
C ALA A 70 -2.67 6.54 14.83
N SER A 71 -2.71 7.76 15.38
CA SER A 71 -1.79 8.20 16.44
C SER A 71 -2.01 7.49 17.78
N GLN A 72 -3.23 7.00 18.02
CA GLN A 72 -3.62 6.25 19.23
C GLN A 72 -3.98 4.79 18.93
N ASP A 73 -3.78 4.34 17.68
CA ASP A 73 -4.11 2.98 17.31
C ASP A 73 -3.08 2.00 17.87
N ASN A 74 -3.58 0.89 18.41
CA ASN A 74 -2.73 -0.26 18.71
C ASN A 74 -2.28 -0.96 17.42
N ILE A 75 -1.27 -1.81 17.55
CA ILE A 75 -0.63 -2.46 16.40
C ILE A 75 -1.59 -3.31 15.55
N LYS A 76 -2.58 -3.97 16.16
CA LYS A 76 -3.57 -4.78 15.44
C LYS A 76 -4.51 -3.89 14.63
N CYS A 77 -4.87 -2.74 15.18
CA CYS A 77 -5.73 -1.74 14.52
C CYS A 77 -5.01 -1.14 13.31
N LEU A 78 -3.73 -0.78 13.45
CA LEU A 78 -2.91 -0.26 12.36
C LEU A 78 -2.86 -1.24 11.17
N LEU A 79 -2.62 -2.52 11.42
CA LEU A 79 -2.57 -3.55 10.38
C LEU A 79 -3.92 -3.72 9.68
N ALA A 80 -5.00 -3.79 10.46
CA ALA A 80 -6.35 -3.94 9.92
C ALA A 80 -6.71 -2.76 9.00
N LYS A 81 -6.50 -1.52 9.47
CA LYS A 81 -6.77 -0.32 8.68
C LYS A 81 -5.88 -0.23 7.44
N ALA A 82 -4.58 -0.50 7.57
CA ALA A 82 -3.66 -0.50 6.43
C ALA A 82 -4.06 -1.54 5.37
N CYS A 83 -4.47 -2.74 5.80
CA CYS A 83 -4.97 -3.78 4.90
C CYS A 83 -6.23 -3.34 4.16
N ILE A 84 -7.22 -2.79 4.88
CA ILE A 84 -8.46 -2.29 4.27
C ILE A 84 -8.17 -1.18 3.26
N LEU A 85 -7.37 -0.19 3.63
CA LEU A 85 -7.01 0.92 2.74
C LEU A 85 -6.25 0.44 1.49
N MET A 86 -5.35 -0.53 1.63
CA MET A 86 -4.67 -1.17 0.51
C MET A 86 -5.65 -1.87 -0.42
N ILE A 87 -6.53 -2.74 0.10
CA ILE A 87 -7.49 -3.49 -0.72
C ILE A 87 -8.50 -2.57 -1.39
N SER A 88 -8.99 -1.54 -0.69
CA SER A 88 -9.88 -0.52 -1.27
C SER A 88 -9.20 0.26 -2.39
N SER A 89 -7.90 0.57 -2.24
CA SER A 89 -7.11 1.25 -3.28
C SER A 89 -6.90 0.35 -4.50
N ALA A 90 -6.54 -0.92 -4.29
CA ALA A 90 -6.42 -1.92 -5.36
C ALA A 90 -7.74 -2.06 -6.13
N LYS A 91 -8.86 -2.18 -5.43
CA LYS A 91 -10.20 -2.29 -6.03
C LYS A 91 -10.50 -1.10 -6.94
N LEU A 92 -10.30 0.12 -6.45
CA LEU A 92 -10.51 1.34 -7.26
C LEU A 92 -9.60 1.40 -8.48
N ALA A 93 -8.35 0.95 -8.36
CA ALA A 93 -7.42 0.88 -9.48
C ALA A 93 -7.90 -0.08 -10.57
N THR A 94 -8.48 -1.24 -10.19
CA THR A 94 -9.05 -2.20 -11.14
C THR A 94 -10.37 -1.75 -11.76
N GLU A 95 -11.17 -0.96 -11.03
CA GLU A 95 -12.45 -0.42 -11.49
C GLU A 95 -12.30 0.83 -12.38
N TYR A 96 -11.09 1.38 -12.49
CA TYR A 96 -10.86 2.59 -13.27
C TYR A 96 -11.19 2.33 -14.75
N PRO A 97 -12.10 3.12 -15.36
CA PRO A 97 -12.51 2.87 -16.72
C PRO A 97 -11.41 3.31 -17.71
N PHE A 98 -10.77 2.32 -18.34
CA PHE A 98 -9.77 2.58 -19.38
C PHE A 98 -10.41 3.28 -20.58
N GLY A 99 -9.90 4.48 -20.93
CA GLY A 99 -10.25 5.18 -22.17
C GLY A 99 -11.54 6.01 -22.15
N SER A 100 -12.26 6.07 -21.03
CA SER A 100 -13.38 7.00 -20.83
C SER A 100 -13.19 7.85 -19.56
N GLN A 101 -13.94 8.94 -19.42
CA GLN A 101 -13.93 9.72 -18.19
C GLN A 101 -14.53 8.87 -17.06
N ALA A 102 -13.82 8.80 -15.93
CA ALA A 102 -14.33 8.09 -14.76
C ALA A 102 -15.64 8.73 -14.27
N PRO A 103 -16.66 7.91 -13.91
CA PRO A 103 -17.94 8.41 -13.45
C PRO A 103 -17.78 9.17 -12.12
N ASN A 104 -18.68 10.10 -11.85
CA ASN A 104 -18.65 10.91 -10.61
C ASN A 104 -18.61 10.04 -9.34
N GLU A 105 -19.30 8.90 -9.34
CA GLU A 105 -19.31 7.96 -8.22
C GLU A 105 -17.92 7.39 -7.93
N TRP A 106 -17.14 7.09 -8.98
CA TRP A 106 -15.77 6.61 -8.82
C TRP A 106 -14.89 7.71 -8.20
N TRP A 107 -15.04 8.97 -8.64
CA TRP A 107 -14.31 10.10 -8.05
C TRP A 107 -14.66 10.34 -6.58
N VAL A 108 -15.93 10.22 -6.21
CA VAL A 108 -16.35 10.31 -4.81
C VAL A 108 -15.67 9.23 -3.96
N ARG A 109 -15.67 7.97 -4.44
CA ARG A 109 -14.98 6.87 -3.73
C ARG A 109 -13.46 7.06 -3.70
N PHE A 110 -12.88 7.54 -4.80
CA PHE A 110 -11.46 7.89 -4.88
C PHE A 110 -11.09 8.93 -3.84
N GLU A 111 -11.83 10.03 -3.73
CA GLU A 111 -11.57 11.08 -2.73
C GLU A 111 -11.71 10.56 -1.29
N GLN A 112 -12.68 9.66 -1.06
CA GLN A 112 -12.88 9.02 0.24
C GLN A 112 -11.71 8.12 0.64
N VAL A 113 -11.18 7.34 -0.30
CA VAL A 113 -10.02 6.49 -0.05
C VAL A 113 -8.75 7.35 0.06
N ASP A 114 -8.54 8.30 -0.86
CA ASP A 114 -7.35 9.16 -0.87
C ASP A 114 -7.20 9.95 0.43
N ARG A 115 -8.26 10.61 0.90
CA ARG A 115 -8.18 11.36 2.18
C ARG A 115 -7.87 10.46 3.37
N SER A 116 -8.40 9.23 3.37
CA SER A 116 -8.16 8.28 4.45
C SER A 116 -6.74 7.72 4.38
N VAL A 117 -6.23 7.41 3.18
CA VAL A 117 -4.83 7.02 3.00
C VAL A 117 -3.89 8.12 3.49
N ASN A 118 -4.08 9.36 3.04
CA ASN A 118 -3.24 10.49 3.45
C ASN A 118 -3.31 10.72 4.97
N ARG A 119 -4.50 10.74 5.58
CA ARG A 119 -4.65 10.93 7.02
C ARG A 119 -3.97 9.83 7.83
N PHE A 120 -4.10 8.58 7.38
CA PHE A 120 -3.44 7.44 8.03
C PHE A 120 -1.92 7.58 7.94
N MET A 121 -1.39 7.92 6.75
CA MET A 121 0.05 8.16 6.55
C MET A 121 0.60 9.29 7.43
N GLU A 122 -0.16 10.36 7.62
CA GLU A 122 0.24 11.52 8.42
C GLU A 122 0.28 11.23 9.93
N THR A 123 -0.59 10.34 10.41
CA THR A 123 -0.81 10.11 11.86
C THR A 123 -0.20 8.82 12.37
N MET A 124 0.23 7.92 11.48
CA MET A 124 0.80 6.64 11.86
C MET A 124 2.12 6.82 12.65
N PRO A 125 2.30 6.07 13.76
CA PRO A 125 3.51 6.17 14.56
C PRO A 125 4.76 5.78 13.75
N PRO A 126 5.88 6.50 13.92
CA PRO A 126 7.13 6.14 13.27
C PRO A 126 7.59 4.71 13.59
N VAL A 127 8.16 4.04 12.58
CA VAL A 127 8.65 2.65 12.66
C VAL A 127 9.58 2.41 13.86
N TYR A 128 10.43 3.36 14.23
CA TYR A 128 11.42 3.21 15.32
C TYR A 128 10.82 3.21 16.73
N LEU A 129 9.50 3.42 16.88
CA LEU A 129 8.82 3.32 18.16
C LEU A 129 8.47 1.88 18.57
N GLY A 130 8.64 0.89 17.69
CA GLY A 130 8.49 -0.51 18.03
C GLY A 130 9.49 -0.93 19.11
N GLN A 131 9.00 -1.43 20.25
CA GLN A 131 9.85 -1.78 21.39
C GLN A 131 10.37 -3.22 21.29
N THR A 132 9.66 -4.06 20.53
CA THR A 132 10.00 -5.45 20.25
C THR A 132 10.19 -5.68 18.75
N ASN A 133 10.91 -6.74 18.37
CA ASN A 133 11.03 -7.14 16.97
C ASN A 133 9.66 -7.42 16.32
N GLU A 134 8.70 -7.92 17.09
CA GLU A 134 7.34 -8.20 16.63
C GLU A 134 6.55 -6.91 16.39
N GLU A 135 6.59 -5.94 17.30
CA GLU A 135 5.94 -4.64 17.08
C GLU A 135 6.57 -3.89 15.91
N LEU A 136 7.90 -3.91 15.81
CA LEU A 136 8.63 -3.33 14.69
C LEU A 136 8.20 -3.97 13.36
N ALA A 137 8.09 -5.29 13.34
CA ALA A 137 7.62 -6.06 12.20
C ALA A 137 6.22 -5.66 11.74
N TYR A 138 5.29 -5.51 12.69
CA TYR A 138 3.93 -5.10 12.38
C TYR A 138 3.85 -3.63 11.92
N LEU A 139 4.61 -2.72 12.53
CA LEU A 139 4.67 -1.32 12.10
C LEU A 139 5.16 -1.25 10.66
N ILE A 140 6.22 -1.99 10.32
CA ILE A 140 6.73 -1.99 8.96
C ILE A 140 5.69 -2.59 7.98
N THR A 141 4.96 -3.62 8.39
CA THR A 141 3.86 -4.17 7.60
C THR A 141 2.78 -3.11 7.33
N ALA A 142 2.34 -2.38 8.35
CA ALA A 142 1.36 -1.31 8.21
C ALA A 142 1.86 -0.18 7.29
N HIS A 143 3.11 0.26 7.48
CA HIS A 143 3.75 1.25 6.60
C HIS A 143 3.83 0.78 5.14
N SER A 144 4.26 -0.47 4.91
CA SER A 144 4.35 -1.05 3.57
C SER A 144 2.98 -1.12 2.90
N GLY A 145 1.96 -1.54 3.65
CA GLY A 145 0.58 -1.62 3.18
C GLY A 145 0.02 -0.25 2.78
N ILE A 146 0.26 0.80 3.57
CA ILE A 146 -0.25 2.13 3.22
C ILE A 146 0.49 2.78 2.05
N TYR A 147 1.81 2.58 1.93
CA TYR A 147 2.54 3.05 0.76
C TYR A 147 2.10 2.31 -0.51
N CYS A 148 1.79 1.02 -0.39
CA CYS A 148 1.16 0.27 -1.47
C CYS A 148 -0.19 0.86 -1.86
N ALA A 149 -1.04 1.18 -0.88
CA ALA A 149 -2.34 1.82 -1.11
C ALA A 149 -2.18 3.12 -1.94
N GLN A 150 -1.25 3.99 -1.55
CA GLN A 150 -0.94 5.23 -2.28
C GLN A 150 -0.50 4.94 -3.73
N VAL A 151 0.39 3.96 -3.93
CA VAL A 151 0.87 3.59 -5.26
C VAL A 151 -0.27 3.06 -6.12
N GLN A 152 -1.07 2.12 -5.60
CA GLN A 152 -2.18 1.52 -6.33
C GLN A 152 -3.20 2.58 -6.74
N LEU A 153 -3.59 3.46 -5.82
CA LEU A 153 -4.59 4.50 -6.05
C LEU A 153 -4.15 5.51 -7.14
N HIS A 154 -2.87 5.87 -7.17
CA HIS A 154 -2.37 6.92 -8.06
C HIS A 154 -1.65 6.42 -9.32
N SER A 155 -1.29 5.13 -9.41
CA SER A 155 -0.44 4.61 -10.50
C SER A 155 -1.06 4.82 -11.88
N THR A 156 -2.35 4.54 -12.06
CA THR A 156 -3.09 4.73 -13.33
C THR A 156 -3.26 6.21 -13.65
N LEU A 157 -3.56 7.05 -12.64
CA LEU A 157 -3.69 8.49 -12.82
C LEU A 157 -2.36 9.14 -13.21
N ALA A 158 -1.26 8.69 -12.62
CA ALA A 158 0.09 9.15 -12.96
C ALA A 158 0.42 8.86 -14.43
N GLU A 159 0.00 7.71 -14.98
CA GLU A 159 0.18 7.44 -16.40
C GLU A 159 -0.63 8.36 -17.29
N TYR A 160 -1.86 8.67 -16.87
CA TYR A 160 -2.72 9.57 -17.60
C TYR A 160 -2.17 11.00 -17.60
N GLU A 161 -1.67 11.50 -16.46
CA GLU A 161 -0.96 12.77 -16.35
C GLU A 161 0.22 12.85 -17.32
N ILE A 162 1.04 11.79 -17.39
CA ILE A 162 2.20 11.70 -18.29
C ILE A 162 1.75 11.65 -19.76
N ALA A 163 0.72 10.86 -20.08
CA ALA A 163 0.22 10.70 -21.44
C ALA A 163 -0.41 11.99 -21.98
N GLN A 164 -1.18 12.70 -21.16
CA GLN A 164 -1.73 14.01 -21.50
C GLN A 164 -0.62 15.04 -21.79
N ALA A 165 0.41 15.09 -20.93
CA ALA A 165 1.53 16.01 -21.13
C ALA A 165 2.29 15.73 -22.44
N ALA A 166 2.40 14.46 -22.84
CA ALA A 166 3.01 14.09 -24.12
C ALA A 166 2.17 14.51 -25.34
N GLN A 167 0.84 14.53 -25.24
CA GLN A 167 -0.06 14.94 -26.32
C GLN A 167 -0.14 16.46 -26.47
N ASN A 168 -0.04 17.19 -25.37
CA ASN A 168 -0.17 18.65 -25.34
C ASN A 168 1.08 19.41 -25.83
N SER A 169 1.98 18.76 -26.61
CA SER A 169 3.06 19.30 -27.49
C SER A 169 3.88 20.52 -27.04
N CYS A 170 3.75 20.95 -25.79
CA CYS A 170 4.31 22.17 -25.25
C CYS A 170 4.63 21.92 -23.77
N GLN A 171 5.54 20.99 -23.45
CA GLN A 171 6.16 21.00 -22.13
C GLN A 171 7.64 20.65 -22.18
N ASP A 172 8.37 21.46 -21.43
CA ASP A 172 9.75 21.30 -20.97
C ASP A 172 10.22 19.86 -20.87
N ASN A 173 11.48 19.63 -21.26
CA ASN A 173 12.23 18.40 -20.96
C ASN A 173 12.26 18.03 -19.45
N ASP A 174 11.73 18.89 -18.58
CA ASP A 174 11.72 18.74 -17.13
C ASP A 174 10.41 18.19 -16.55
N PHE A 175 9.31 18.09 -17.32
CA PHE A 175 8.07 17.51 -16.79
C PHE A 175 8.21 15.99 -16.58
N LEU A 176 8.13 15.52 -15.33
CA LEU A 176 8.18 14.10 -14.97
C LEU A 176 6.81 13.47 -14.75
N GLY A 177 5.82 14.28 -14.38
CA GLY A 177 4.46 13.87 -14.06
C GLY A 177 3.77 14.89 -13.15
N GLY A 178 2.48 14.69 -12.88
CA GLY A 178 1.70 15.57 -12.02
C GLY A 178 1.72 15.17 -10.54
N VAL A 179 0.62 15.47 -9.86
CA VAL A 179 0.46 15.20 -8.42
C VAL A 179 0.44 13.70 -8.15
N SER A 180 -0.26 12.91 -8.98
CA SER A 180 -0.34 11.46 -8.80
C SER A 180 1.02 10.81 -9.01
N TYR A 181 1.79 11.24 -10.02
CA TYR A 181 3.15 10.77 -10.23
C TYR A 181 4.08 11.05 -9.05
N THR A 182 3.99 12.26 -8.48
CA THR A 182 4.78 12.67 -7.32
C THR A 182 4.46 11.79 -6.12
N ARG A 183 3.17 11.59 -5.83
CA ARG A 183 2.70 10.71 -4.75
C ARG A 183 3.16 9.27 -4.92
N CYS A 184 3.09 8.70 -6.13
CA CYS A 184 3.64 7.36 -6.39
C CYS A 184 5.15 7.31 -6.14
N THR A 185 5.90 8.33 -6.58
CA THR A 185 7.36 8.36 -6.41
C THR A 185 7.77 8.45 -4.95
N GLU A 186 7.08 9.29 -4.16
CA GLU A 186 7.31 9.40 -2.73
C GLU A 186 6.96 8.10 -1.99
N ALA A 187 5.84 7.47 -2.35
CA ALA A 187 5.42 6.20 -1.78
C ALA A 187 6.40 5.06 -2.12
N CYS A 188 6.89 4.97 -3.36
CA CYS A 188 7.92 3.99 -3.74
C CYS A 188 9.21 4.17 -2.91
N ARG A 189 9.66 5.42 -2.74
CA ARG A 189 10.83 5.74 -1.90
C ARG A 189 10.60 5.33 -0.46
N ALA A 190 9.44 5.67 0.11
CA ALA A 190 9.12 5.34 1.50
C ALA A 190 8.98 3.82 1.70
N ALA A 191 8.39 3.09 0.75
CA ALA A 191 8.31 1.64 0.75
C ALA A 191 9.70 0.97 0.70
N ALA A 192 10.62 1.48 -0.14
CA ALA A 192 11.99 0.98 -0.20
C ALA A 192 12.74 1.22 1.13
N LEU A 193 12.54 2.38 1.76
CA LEU A 193 13.11 2.67 3.09
C LEU A 193 12.55 1.73 4.16
N ALA A 194 11.23 1.49 4.16
CA ALA A 194 10.60 0.53 5.07
C ALA A 194 11.14 -0.89 4.83
N ALA A 195 11.29 -1.32 3.57
CA ALA A 195 11.87 -2.61 3.20
C ALA A 195 13.32 -2.77 3.69
N ALA A 196 14.14 -1.71 3.60
CA ALA A 196 15.52 -1.73 4.08
C ALA A 196 15.62 -1.99 5.59
N LEU A 197 14.66 -1.49 6.39
CA LEU A 197 14.61 -1.73 7.84
C LEU A 197 14.31 -3.20 8.18
N VAL A 198 13.63 -3.91 7.28
CA VAL A 198 13.26 -5.32 7.44
C VAL A 198 14.38 -6.27 7.04
N LEU A 199 15.35 -5.81 6.27
CA LEU A 199 16.40 -6.66 5.69
C LEU A 199 17.20 -7.46 6.72
N HIS A 200 17.10 -7.15 8.01
CA HIS A 200 17.76 -7.83 9.11
C HIS A 200 16.82 -8.50 10.13
N ILE A 201 15.50 -8.40 9.96
CA ILE A 201 14.50 -8.94 10.90
C ILE A 201 13.94 -10.26 10.34
N ASP A 202 13.76 -11.26 11.19
CA ASP A 202 13.02 -12.48 10.81
C ASP A 202 11.52 -12.16 10.80
N MET A 203 10.98 -12.04 9.59
CA MET A 203 9.59 -11.63 9.34
C MET A 203 8.71 -12.77 8.86
N SER A 204 9.16 -14.02 8.96
CA SER A 204 8.54 -15.18 8.31
C SER A 204 7.00 -15.14 8.36
N ASN A 205 6.40 -14.86 9.52
CA ASN A 205 4.94 -14.85 9.68
C ASN A 205 4.18 -13.63 9.10
N MET A 206 4.87 -12.56 8.68
CA MET A 206 4.26 -11.31 8.17
C MET A 206 4.52 -11.07 6.68
N LEU A 207 5.27 -11.97 6.02
CA LEU A 207 5.72 -11.78 4.64
C LEU A 207 4.56 -11.58 3.66
N LEU A 208 3.44 -12.30 3.81
CA LEU A 208 2.33 -12.28 2.85
C LEU A 208 1.79 -10.86 2.55
N PHE A 209 1.60 -10.03 3.58
CA PHE A 209 1.10 -8.66 3.41
C PHE A 209 2.13 -7.76 2.74
N ILE A 210 3.39 -7.95 3.09
CA ILE A 210 4.50 -7.17 2.55
C ILE A 210 4.77 -7.52 1.08
N SER A 211 4.56 -8.76 0.64
CA SER A 211 4.68 -9.14 -0.78
C SER A 211 3.82 -8.31 -1.71
N VAL A 212 2.53 -8.17 -1.37
CA VAL A 212 1.57 -7.47 -2.23
C VAL A 212 2.03 -6.02 -2.38
N ALA A 213 2.49 -5.42 -1.29
CA ALA A 213 3.06 -4.07 -1.30
C ALA A 213 4.30 -3.96 -2.19
N TRP A 214 5.25 -4.87 -2.06
CA TRP A 214 6.49 -4.85 -2.83
C TRP A 214 6.28 -5.13 -4.32
N MET A 215 5.34 -5.98 -4.70
CA MET A 215 4.98 -6.19 -6.10
C MET A 215 4.44 -4.91 -6.75
N SER A 216 3.43 -4.28 -6.15
CA SER A 216 2.85 -3.04 -6.70
C SER A 216 3.88 -1.91 -6.81
N VAL A 217 4.78 -1.78 -5.83
CA VAL A 217 5.87 -0.80 -5.89
C VAL A 217 6.87 -1.14 -7.01
N SER A 218 7.25 -2.42 -7.13
CA SER A 218 8.21 -2.88 -8.14
C SER A 218 7.71 -2.65 -9.55
N GLU A 219 6.44 -2.96 -9.84
CA GLU A 219 5.83 -2.71 -11.15
C GLU A 219 5.93 -1.24 -11.57
N VAL A 220 5.64 -0.31 -10.65
CA VAL A 220 5.76 1.12 -10.91
C VAL A 220 7.21 1.53 -11.14
N LEU A 221 8.17 1.01 -10.36
CA LEU A 221 9.60 1.29 -10.56
C LEU A 221 10.11 0.77 -11.90
N ILE A 222 9.79 -0.49 -12.25
CA ILE A 222 10.19 -1.14 -13.50
C ILE A 222 9.68 -0.37 -14.72
N ARG A 223 8.45 0.15 -14.65
CA ARG A 223 7.86 0.95 -15.72
C ARG A 223 8.49 2.33 -15.86
N ASP A 224 8.91 2.94 -14.75
CA ASP A 224 9.37 4.32 -14.72
C ASP A 224 10.87 4.48 -14.99
N ILE A 225 11.71 3.54 -14.57
CA ILE A 225 13.18 3.58 -14.78
C ILE A 225 13.55 3.78 -16.27
N PRO A 226 13.04 2.98 -17.24
CA PRO A 226 13.34 3.17 -18.66
C PRO A 226 12.82 4.50 -19.22
N ARG A 227 11.73 5.04 -18.66
CA ARG A 227 11.20 6.35 -19.05
C ARG A 227 12.17 7.46 -18.64
N LEU A 228 12.72 7.38 -17.43
CA LEU A 228 13.71 8.34 -16.93
C LEU A 228 15.01 8.29 -17.73
N TRP A 229 15.48 7.09 -18.09
CA TRP A 229 16.64 6.91 -18.96
C TRP A 229 16.44 7.57 -20.33
N ARG A 230 15.32 7.29 -21.01
CA ARG A 230 15.00 7.90 -22.31
C ARG A 230 14.89 9.42 -22.27
N ARG A 231 14.52 9.99 -21.12
CA ARG A 231 14.46 11.45 -20.90
C ARG A 231 15.77 12.07 -20.40
N GLY A 232 16.85 11.29 -20.29
CA GLY A 232 18.16 11.77 -19.81
C GLY A 232 18.21 12.08 -18.31
N LYS A 233 17.22 11.62 -17.53
CA LYS A 233 17.08 11.87 -16.09
C LYS A 233 17.84 10.81 -15.27
N VAL A 234 19.16 10.78 -15.49
CA VAL A 234 20.05 9.71 -15.01
C VAL A 234 20.07 9.58 -13.48
N VAL A 235 20.04 10.70 -12.75
CA VAL A 235 20.10 10.69 -11.27
C VAL A 235 18.83 10.05 -10.71
N GLN A 236 17.66 10.45 -11.23
CA GLN A 236 16.37 9.90 -10.81
C GLN A 236 16.24 8.43 -11.20
N ALA A 237 16.72 8.05 -12.38
CA ALA A 237 16.71 6.65 -12.83
C ALA A 237 17.53 5.77 -11.87
N ARG A 238 18.76 6.17 -11.53
CA ARG A 238 19.64 5.45 -10.61
C ARG A 238 19.06 5.33 -9.20
N GLU A 239 18.41 6.38 -8.71
CA GLU A 239 17.74 6.36 -7.42
C GLU A 239 16.61 5.31 -7.41
N LYS A 240 15.79 5.26 -8.46
CA LYS A 240 14.74 4.26 -8.60
C LYS A 240 15.28 2.84 -8.81
N GLU A 241 16.39 2.67 -9.52
CA GLU A 241 17.10 1.39 -9.63
C GLU A 241 17.58 0.89 -8.26
N HIS A 242 18.11 1.79 -7.43
CA HIS A 242 18.53 1.45 -6.08
C HIS A 242 17.35 1.02 -5.20
N GLN A 243 16.23 1.74 -5.27
CA GLN A 243 14.99 1.39 -4.57
C GLN A 243 14.47 0.01 -5.00
N LEU A 244 14.46 -0.27 -6.30
CA LEU A 244 14.05 -1.57 -6.83
C LEU A 244 14.98 -2.69 -6.33
N ALA A 245 16.29 -2.48 -6.34
CA ALA A 245 17.26 -3.47 -5.87
C ALA A 245 17.09 -3.82 -4.37
N ILE A 246 16.73 -2.85 -3.53
CA ILE A 246 16.42 -3.10 -2.11
C ILE A 246 15.21 -4.03 -2.00
N ILE A 247 14.14 -3.73 -2.74
CA ILE A 247 12.90 -4.51 -2.70
C ILE A 247 13.13 -5.92 -3.23
N GLU A 248 13.83 -6.08 -4.36
CA GLU A 248 14.18 -7.38 -4.93
C GLU A 248 14.96 -8.24 -3.93
N LYS A 249 15.95 -7.66 -3.23
CA LYS A 249 16.72 -8.37 -2.22
C LYS A 249 15.87 -8.83 -1.03
N CYS A 250 14.92 -7.99 -0.61
CA CYS A 250 13.98 -8.38 0.44
C CYS A 250 13.04 -9.52 -0.03
N MET A 251 12.57 -9.46 -1.28
CA MET A 251 11.74 -10.51 -1.89
C MET A 251 12.50 -11.83 -2.08
N GLU A 252 13.78 -11.78 -2.46
CA GLU A 252 14.66 -12.97 -2.57
C GLU A 252 14.73 -13.71 -1.23
N ARG A 253 14.98 -12.98 -0.15
CA ARG A 253 15.02 -13.55 1.20
C ARG A 253 13.65 -14.11 1.62
N ALA A 254 12.57 -13.42 1.28
CA ALA A 254 11.21 -13.91 1.55
C ALA A 254 10.90 -15.21 0.79
N ALA A 255 11.41 -15.36 -0.44
CA ALA A 255 11.22 -16.56 -1.26
C ALA A 255 11.87 -17.82 -0.70
N GLU A 256 12.90 -17.69 0.15
CA GLU A 256 13.47 -18.83 0.89
C GLU A 256 12.47 -19.44 1.87
N THR A 257 11.54 -18.63 2.37
CA THR A 257 10.56 -19.03 3.40
C THR A 257 9.17 -19.28 2.81
N TYR A 258 8.78 -18.53 1.77
CA TYR A 258 7.46 -18.62 1.14
C TYR A 258 7.59 -18.78 -0.38
N PRO A 259 7.34 -20.00 -0.93
CA PRO A 259 7.47 -20.27 -2.36
C PRO A 259 6.71 -19.34 -3.32
N PRO A 260 5.52 -18.79 -3.01
CA PRO A 260 4.85 -17.85 -3.91
C PRO A 260 5.69 -16.62 -4.30
N PHE A 261 6.58 -16.15 -3.41
CA PHE A 261 7.50 -15.04 -3.73
C PHE A 261 8.48 -15.38 -4.85
N SER A 262 8.81 -16.66 -5.02
CA SER A 262 9.69 -17.08 -6.12
C SER A 262 9.04 -16.88 -7.49
N LEU A 263 7.71 -16.97 -7.57
CA LEU A 263 6.94 -16.67 -8.80
C LEU A 263 6.91 -15.17 -9.05
N GLN A 264 6.61 -14.39 -8.03
CA GLN A 264 6.58 -12.93 -8.08
C GLN A 264 7.92 -12.31 -8.46
N LEU A 265 9.01 -12.82 -7.90
CA LEU A 265 10.36 -12.38 -8.24
C LEU A 265 10.70 -12.72 -9.71
N LYS A 266 10.25 -13.88 -10.21
CA LYS A 266 10.40 -14.22 -11.63
C LYS A 266 9.61 -13.27 -12.52
N GLU A 267 8.41 -12.90 -12.11
CA GLU A 267 7.57 -11.94 -12.82
C GLU A 267 8.21 -10.55 -12.87
N ILE A 268 8.72 -10.03 -11.75
CA ILE A 268 9.49 -8.79 -11.69
C ILE A 268 10.69 -8.84 -12.64
N ARG A 269 11.48 -9.91 -12.59
CA ARG A 269 12.67 -10.06 -13.44
C ARG A 269 12.29 -10.12 -14.92
N TRP A 270 11.21 -10.84 -15.24
CA TRP A 270 10.67 -10.90 -16.60
C TRP A 270 10.17 -9.53 -17.08
N LEU A 271 9.44 -8.78 -16.24
CA LEU A 271 9.00 -7.42 -16.58
C LEU A 271 10.18 -6.48 -16.85
N LYS A 272 11.27 -6.61 -16.09
CA LYS A 272 12.52 -5.85 -16.33
C LYS A 272 13.14 -6.20 -17.69
N GLU A 273 13.20 -7.48 -18.04
CA GLU A 273 13.73 -7.95 -19.32
C GLU A 273 12.94 -7.45 -20.54
N GLN A 274 11.63 -7.20 -20.37
CA GLN A 274 10.78 -6.68 -21.44
C GLN A 274 10.91 -5.18 -21.71
N GLN A 275 11.53 -4.42 -20.81
CA GLN A 275 11.67 -2.97 -20.95
C GLN A 275 13.07 -2.64 -21.50
N PRO A 276 13.21 -2.22 -22.78
CA PRO A 276 14.51 -1.77 -23.28
C PRO A 276 14.91 -0.47 -22.58
N ILE A 277 16.13 -0.45 -22.03
CA ILE A 277 16.80 0.75 -21.49
C ILE A 277 17.06 1.75 -22.63
#